data_AF-A0A1B6HRB4-F1
#
_entry.id   AF-A0A1B6HRB4-F1
#
_cell.length_a   1.000
_cell.length_b   1.000
_cell.length_c   1.000
_cell.angle_alpha   90.00
_cell.angle_beta   90.00
_cell.angle_gamma   90.00
#
_symmetry.space_group_name_H-M   'P 1'
#
loop_
_entity.id
_entity.type
_entity.pdbx_description
1 polymer ?
#
loop_
_entity_poly.entity_id
_entity_poly.type
_entity_poly.pdbx_seq_one_letter_code
_entity_poly.pdbx_strand_id
1 'polypeptide(L)'
;LSSCCQAVHQGSQYIGLSLTPYTLLDNRKIEELYNGLVLNKNYFFEASFDLARWYDQYNFRKLREAVNQSDWTTHSQVATANAWYNPIENSIMFPAGILQSPFFNAKVPMYVNFAKIGAVVGHEIIHGFDDKGSHE
;
A
#
# COMPACT_ATOMS: atom_id res chain seq x y z
N LEU A 1 -8.17 -26.79 8.62
CA LEU A 1 -8.38 -26.77 7.15
C LEU A 1 -9.48 -25.79 6.73
N SER A 2 -10.67 -25.77 7.38
CA SER A 2 -11.73 -24.80 7.02
C SER A 2 -11.36 -23.33 7.32
N SER A 3 -10.69 -23.05 8.44
CA SER A 3 -10.28 -21.69 8.82
C SER A 3 -9.30 -21.05 7.83
N CYS A 4 -8.31 -21.81 7.37
CA CYS A 4 -7.30 -21.36 6.42
C CYS A 4 -7.92 -21.03 5.05
N CYS A 5 -8.83 -21.89 4.57
CA CYS A 5 -9.56 -21.66 3.32
C CYS A 5 -10.47 -20.43 3.43
N GLN A 6 -11.10 -20.23 4.58
CA GLN A 6 -11.92 -19.05 4.85
C GLN A 6 -11.10 -17.75 4.90
N ALA A 7 -9.88 -17.78 5.46
CA ALA A 7 -8.97 -16.64 5.45
C ALA A 7 -8.54 -16.24 4.03
N VAL A 8 -8.26 -17.22 3.15
CA VAL A 8 -7.99 -16.96 1.72
C VAL A 8 -9.21 -16.33 1.04
N HIS A 9 -10.42 -16.82 1.31
CA HIS A 9 -11.64 -16.30 0.70
C HIS A 9 -12.05 -14.90 1.20
N GLN A 10 -11.59 -14.50 2.38
CA GLN A 10 -11.82 -13.17 2.95
C GLN A 10 -10.71 -12.16 2.60
N GLY A 11 -9.60 -12.63 2.03
CA GLY A 11 -8.46 -11.79 1.68
C GLY A 11 -8.81 -10.78 0.58
N SER A 12 -8.45 -9.51 0.81
CA SER A 12 -8.61 -8.45 -0.18
C SER A 12 -7.35 -8.29 -1.03
N GLN A 13 -7.50 -8.00 -2.32
CA GLN A 13 -6.36 -7.76 -3.20
C GLN A 13 -6.39 -6.32 -3.72
N TYR A 14 -5.27 -5.62 -3.55
CA TYR A 14 -5.09 -4.24 -4.00
C TYR A 14 -4.03 -4.20 -5.09
N ILE A 15 -4.49 -4.11 -6.33
CA ILE A 15 -3.63 -4.22 -7.52
C ILE A 15 -3.43 -2.85 -8.18
N GLY A 16 -2.18 -2.49 -8.38
CA GLY A 16 -1.73 -1.30 -9.08
C GLY A 16 -2.29 -0.02 -8.47
N LEU A 17 -2.97 0.73 -9.32
CA LEU A 17 -3.72 1.92 -8.96
C LEU A 17 -5.13 1.61 -8.46
N SER A 18 -5.62 0.37 -8.45
CA SER A 18 -7.06 0.03 -8.44
C SER A 18 -7.88 0.52 -7.24
N LEU A 19 -7.27 0.93 -6.12
CA LEU A 19 -7.99 1.62 -5.03
C LEU A 19 -7.60 3.09 -4.84
N THR A 20 -6.48 3.52 -5.42
CA THR A 20 -6.01 4.89 -5.36
C THR A 20 -6.26 5.74 -6.61
N PRO A 21 -6.86 5.27 -7.74
CA PRO A 21 -6.71 5.98 -9.00
C PRO A 21 -7.48 7.29 -8.99
N TYR A 22 -8.63 7.36 -8.30
CA TYR A 22 -9.43 8.57 -8.29
C TYR A 22 -8.98 9.57 -7.22
N THR A 23 -8.48 9.08 -6.09
CA THR A 23 -8.13 9.95 -4.97
C THR A 23 -6.77 10.58 -5.13
N LEU A 24 -5.75 9.84 -5.61
CA LEU A 24 -4.44 10.42 -5.89
C LEU A 24 -4.47 11.36 -7.10
N LEU A 25 -5.45 11.20 -8.00
CA LEU A 25 -5.69 12.11 -9.11
C LEU A 25 -6.61 13.28 -8.74
N ASP A 26 -7.21 13.30 -7.54
CA ASP A 26 -8.02 14.41 -7.04
C ASP A 26 -7.18 15.33 -6.16
N ASN A 27 -6.73 16.45 -6.74
CA ASN A 27 -5.95 17.46 -6.03
C ASN A 27 -6.60 17.92 -4.72
N ARG A 28 -7.93 17.95 -4.63
CA ARG A 28 -8.64 18.40 -3.42
C ARG A 28 -8.36 17.47 -2.24
N LYS A 29 -8.33 16.15 -2.48
CA LYS A 29 -8.04 15.17 -1.44
C LYS A 29 -6.58 15.20 -1.00
N ILE A 30 -5.67 15.55 -1.92
CA ILE A 30 -4.26 15.78 -1.60
C ILE A 30 -4.10 17.05 -0.75
N GLU A 31 -4.75 18.14 -1.13
CA GLU A 31 -4.76 19.40 -0.38
C GLU A 31 -5.38 19.23 1.01
N GLU A 32 -6.47 18.47 1.12
CA GLU A 32 -7.09 18.12 2.40
C GLU A 32 -6.14 17.29 3.27
N LEU A 33 -5.48 16.28 2.71
CA LEU A 33 -4.52 15.46 3.44
C LEU A 33 -3.40 16.32 4.03
N TYR A 34 -2.78 17.17 3.22
CA TYR A 34 -1.65 18.02 3.64
C TYR A 34 -2.08 19.38 4.21
N ASN A 35 -3.35 19.53 4.58
CA ASN A 35 -3.85 20.76 5.14
C ASN A 35 -3.06 21.13 6.42
N GLY A 36 -2.64 22.40 6.50
CA GLY A 36 -1.82 22.92 7.59
C GLY A 36 -0.33 22.55 7.53
N LEU A 37 0.13 21.79 6.53
CA LEU A 37 1.56 21.57 6.32
C LEU A 37 2.22 22.84 5.77
N VAL A 38 3.12 23.43 6.56
CA VAL A 38 3.94 24.57 6.14
C VAL A 38 5.40 24.16 6.22
N LEU A 39 6.09 24.17 5.07
CA LEU A 39 7.50 23.78 4.99
C LEU A 39 8.37 25.02 4.81
N ASN A 40 9.50 25.04 5.51
CA ASN A 40 10.58 25.96 5.19
C ASN A 40 11.10 25.67 3.77
N LYS A 41 11.06 26.66 2.87
CA LYS A 41 11.49 26.50 1.47
C LYS A 41 12.98 26.77 1.25
N ASN A 42 13.64 27.39 2.23
CA ASN A 42 15.00 27.90 2.09
C ASN A 42 16.04 26.96 2.70
N TYR A 43 15.64 26.19 3.73
CA TYR A 43 16.55 25.31 4.44
C TYR A 43 15.97 23.89 4.55
N PHE A 44 16.71 22.93 3.98
CA PHE A 44 16.28 21.54 3.88
C PHE A 44 16.10 20.86 5.24
N PHE A 45 16.99 21.16 6.20
CA PHE A 45 16.95 20.54 7.51
C PHE A 45 15.69 20.95 8.29
N GLU A 46 15.38 22.24 8.28
CA GLU A 46 14.18 22.82 8.87
C GLU A 46 12.92 22.28 8.21
N ALA A 47 12.90 22.19 6.87
CA ALA A 47 11.81 21.57 6.12
C ALA A 47 11.57 20.11 6.56
N SER A 48 12.65 19.36 6.81
CA SER A 48 12.57 17.98 7.27
C SER A 48 11.98 17.88 8.67
N PHE A 49 12.36 18.80 9.57
CA PHE A 49 11.77 18.89 10.92
C PHE A 49 10.31 19.31 10.89
N ASP A 50 9.93 20.27 10.03
CA ASP A 50 8.55 20.70 9.87
C ASP A 50 7.67 19.56 9.36
N LEU A 51 8.15 18.79 8.39
CA LEU A 51 7.47 17.60 7.88
C LEU A 51 7.33 16.52 8.96
N ALA A 52 8.39 16.21 9.69
CA ALA A 52 8.36 15.21 10.76
C ALA A 52 7.37 15.60 11.87
N ARG A 53 7.40 16.87 12.31
CA ARG A 53 6.46 17.39 13.31
C ARG A 53 5.01 17.27 12.84
N TRP A 54 4.74 17.64 11.59
CA TRP A 54 3.40 17.54 11.01
C TRP A 54 2.94 16.08 10.94
N TYR A 55 3.82 15.16 10.54
CA TYR A 55 3.53 13.73 10.46
C TYR A 55 3.20 13.12 11.83
N ASP A 56 3.97 13.46 12.87
CA ASP A 56 3.68 13.02 14.24
C ASP A 56 2.31 13.52 14.72
N GLN A 57 2.01 14.80 14.50
CA GLN A 57 0.70 15.37 14.84
C GLN A 57 -0.44 14.71 14.07
N TYR A 58 -0.24 14.39 12.79
CA TYR A 58 -1.19 13.65 11.97
C TYR A 58 -1.49 12.27 12.57
N ASN A 59 -0.45 11.51 12.92
CA ASN A 59 -0.61 10.20 13.53
C ASN A 59 -1.27 10.27 14.92
N PHE A 60 -0.92 11.28 15.74
CA PHE A 60 -1.55 11.47 17.04
C PHE A 60 -3.05 11.76 16.96
N ARG A 61 -3.52 12.44 15.89
CA ARG A 61 -4.97 12.63 15.66
C ARG A 61 -5.68 11.31 15.38
N LYS A 62 -5.04 10.42 14.62
CA LYS A 62 -5.60 9.10 14.25
C LYS A 62 -5.69 8.12 15.41
N LEU A 63 -4.94 8.29 16.51
CA LEU A 63 -4.93 7.35 17.64
C LEU A 63 -6.30 7.10 18.28
N ARG A 64 -7.24 8.05 18.19
CA ARG A 64 -8.59 7.93 18.76
C ARG A 64 -9.67 7.69 17.72
N GLU A 65 -9.29 7.60 16.45
CA GLU A 65 -10.21 7.36 15.35
C GLU A 65 -10.33 5.87 15.09
N ALA A 66 -11.50 5.42 14.61
CA ALA A 66 -11.66 4.05 14.16
C ALA A 66 -10.81 3.80 12.92
N VAL A 67 -10.20 2.62 12.82
CA VAL A 67 -9.44 2.23 11.61
C VAL A 67 -10.41 2.17 10.44
N ASN A 68 -10.18 3.03 9.44
CA ASN A 68 -10.92 3.02 8.19
C ASN A 68 -10.15 2.18 7.16
N GLN A 69 -10.59 0.94 6.92
CA GLN A 69 -9.99 0.05 5.92
C GLN A 69 -10.15 0.55 4.47
N SER A 70 -11.00 1.55 4.23
CA SER A 70 -11.13 2.23 2.93
C SER A 70 -10.28 3.51 2.83
N ASP A 71 -9.45 3.80 3.84
CA ASP A 71 -8.52 4.92 3.79
C ASP A 71 -7.50 4.67 2.67
N TRP A 72 -7.43 5.60 1.74
CA TRP A 72 -6.50 5.52 0.60
C TRP A 72 -5.07 5.86 1.02
N THR A 73 -4.87 6.52 2.16
CA THR A 73 -3.55 6.98 2.62
C THR A 73 -2.65 5.82 3.01
N THR A 74 -3.21 4.71 3.51
CA THR A 74 -2.50 3.44 3.76
C THR A 74 -2.00 2.80 2.47
N HIS A 75 -2.62 3.13 1.33
CA HIS A 75 -2.33 2.60 0.01
C HIS A 75 -1.61 3.61 -0.91
N SER A 76 -1.13 4.73 -0.38
CA SER A 76 -0.62 5.86 -1.16
C SER A 76 0.74 5.63 -1.85
N GLN A 77 1.47 4.58 -1.47
CA GLN A 77 2.79 4.25 -2.02
C GLN A 77 2.75 3.54 -3.39
N VAL A 78 2.11 4.17 -4.36
CA VAL A 78 1.86 3.58 -5.70
C VAL A 78 3.11 3.46 -6.58
N ALA A 79 4.13 4.29 -6.35
CA ALA A 79 5.36 4.33 -7.15
C ALA A 79 6.43 3.32 -6.70
N THR A 80 6.18 2.58 -5.62
CA THR A 80 7.14 1.63 -5.05
C THR A 80 7.29 0.41 -5.95
N ALA A 81 8.52 0.00 -6.25
CA ALA A 81 8.81 -1.22 -7.00
C ALA A 81 8.92 -2.44 -6.05
N ASN A 82 7.87 -2.67 -5.26
CA ASN A 82 7.77 -3.78 -4.31
C ASN A 82 6.32 -4.30 -4.23
N ALA A 83 6.08 -5.38 -3.49
CA ALA A 83 4.76 -5.84 -3.06
C ALA A 83 4.81 -6.17 -1.55
N TRP A 84 3.66 -6.20 -0.88
CA TRP A 84 3.59 -6.60 0.53
C TRP A 84 2.21 -7.09 0.94
N TYR A 85 2.18 -7.93 1.98
CA TYR A 85 1.00 -8.32 2.73
C TYR A 85 0.75 -7.40 3.94
N ASN A 86 -0.50 -7.00 4.15
CA ASN A 86 -0.97 -6.27 5.33
C ASN A 86 -1.87 -7.18 6.19
N PRO A 87 -1.41 -7.64 7.37
CA PRO A 87 -2.19 -8.55 8.21
C PRO A 87 -3.46 -7.90 8.77
N ILE A 88 -3.43 -6.60 9.08
CA ILE A 88 -4.56 -5.88 9.70
C ILE A 88 -5.78 -5.85 8.77
N GLU A 89 -5.54 -5.73 7.47
CA GLU A 89 -6.58 -5.70 6.44
C GLU A 89 -6.75 -7.07 5.75
N ASN A 90 -5.94 -8.06 6.13
CA ASN A 90 -5.76 -9.32 5.41
C ASN A 90 -5.68 -9.08 3.89
N SER A 91 -4.78 -8.18 3.48
CA SER A 91 -4.72 -7.68 2.11
C SER A 91 -3.33 -7.81 1.49
N ILE A 92 -3.29 -8.06 0.18
CA ILE A 92 -2.03 -8.03 -0.59
C ILE A 92 -2.03 -6.79 -1.47
N MET A 93 -0.94 -6.02 -1.41
CA MET A 93 -0.77 -4.81 -2.18
C MET A 93 0.32 -4.96 -3.26
N PHE A 94 -0.07 -4.67 -4.51
CA PHE A 94 0.83 -4.62 -5.67
C PHE A 94 0.87 -3.21 -6.25
N PRO A 95 1.69 -2.29 -5.75
CA PRO A 95 1.87 -0.95 -6.34
C PRO A 95 2.09 -0.94 -7.86
N ALA A 96 1.73 0.16 -8.51
CA ALA A 96 2.00 0.33 -9.95
C ALA A 96 3.50 0.23 -10.30
N GLY A 97 4.38 0.60 -9.36
CA GLY A 97 5.84 0.54 -9.54
C GLY A 97 6.40 -0.87 -9.75
N ILE A 98 5.76 -1.95 -9.28
CA ILE A 98 6.20 -3.33 -9.54
C ILE A 98 5.60 -3.91 -10.83
N LEU A 99 4.53 -3.32 -11.36
CA LEU A 99 3.81 -3.78 -12.56
C LEU A 99 4.48 -3.32 -13.86
N GLN A 100 5.80 -3.40 -13.91
CA GLN A 100 6.63 -3.06 -15.07
C GLN A 100 7.72 -4.11 -15.27
N SER A 101 8.45 -4.00 -16.38
CA SER A 101 9.59 -4.87 -16.66
C SER A 101 10.66 -4.73 -15.55
N PRO A 102 11.27 -5.84 -15.07
CA PRO A 102 11.21 -7.20 -15.61
C PRO A 102 9.99 -8.02 -15.18
N PHE A 103 9.23 -7.61 -14.17
CA PHE A 103 8.23 -8.42 -13.46
C PHE A 103 6.91 -8.60 -14.23
N PHE A 104 6.45 -7.56 -14.92
CA PHE A 104 5.25 -7.61 -15.74
C PHE A 104 5.44 -6.88 -17.07
N ASN A 105 5.02 -7.50 -18.18
CA ASN A 105 4.99 -6.83 -19.48
C ASN A 105 3.83 -7.37 -20.33
N ALA A 106 2.90 -6.49 -20.73
CA ALA A 106 1.75 -6.89 -21.53
C ALA A 106 2.10 -7.44 -22.93
N LYS A 107 3.33 -7.21 -23.41
CA LYS A 107 3.81 -7.65 -24.73
C LYS A 107 4.49 -9.02 -24.71
N VAL A 108 4.78 -9.60 -23.54
CA VAL A 108 5.39 -10.94 -23.46
C VAL A 108 4.31 -12.03 -23.36
N PRO A 109 4.61 -13.28 -23.75
CA PRO A 109 3.67 -14.37 -23.59
C PRO A 109 3.20 -14.52 -22.14
N MET A 110 1.94 -14.87 -21.96
CA MET A 110 1.28 -14.93 -20.66
C MET A 110 2.04 -15.82 -19.65
N TYR A 111 2.63 -16.94 -20.11
CA TYR A 111 3.42 -17.84 -19.26
C TYR A 111 4.65 -17.16 -18.63
N VAL A 112 5.24 -16.17 -19.31
CA VAL A 112 6.37 -15.40 -18.77
C VAL A 112 5.90 -14.51 -17.63
N ASN A 113 4.75 -13.84 -17.79
CA ASN A 113 4.17 -13.04 -16.72
C ASN A 113 3.77 -13.94 -15.54
N PHE A 114 3.11 -15.08 -15.79
CA PHE A 114 2.77 -16.03 -14.72
C PHE A 114 3.99 -16.48 -13.92
N ALA A 115 5.11 -16.82 -14.59
CA ALA A 115 6.32 -17.21 -13.88
C ALA A 115 6.91 -16.08 -13.04
N LYS A 116 6.81 -14.83 -13.51
CA LYS A 116 7.41 -13.67 -12.84
C LYS A 116 6.51 -13.05 -11.79
N ILE A 117 5.40 -12.43 -12.20
CA ILE A 117 4.48 -11.79 -11.25
C ILE A 117 3.73 -12.83 -10.43
N GLY A 118 3.44 -14.01 -10.98
CA GLY A 118 2.78 -15.07 -10.23
C GLY A 118 3.63 -15.65 -9.10
N ALA A 119 4.97 -15.67 -9.23
CA ALA A 119 5.86 -16.03 -8.12
C ALA A 119 5.81 -14.99 -6.99
N VAL A 120 5.75 -13.69 -7.34
CA VAL A 120 5.59 -12.60 -6.35
C VAL A 120 4.22 -12.72 -5.68
N VAL A 121 3.15 -12.98 -6.43
CA VAL A 121 1.81 -13.20 -5.86
C VAL A 121 1.80 -14.39 -4.90
N GLY A 122 2.42 -15.50 -5.28
CA GLY A 122 2.57 -16.65 -4.41
C GLY A 122 3.34 -16.34 -3.13
N HIS A 123 4.42 -15.57 -3.23
CA HIS A 123 5.22 -15.11 -2.08
C HIS A 123 4.37 -14.32 -1.08
N GLU A 124 3.60 -13.34 -1.56
CA GLU A 124 2.76 -12.51 -0.69
C GLU A 124 1.58 -13.28 -0.08
N ILE A 125 1.01 -14.25 -0.81
CA ILE A 125 -0.03 -15.12 -0.22
C ILE A 125 0.55 -15.92 0.95
N ILE A 126 1.78 -16.41 0.82
CA ILE A 126 2.44 -17.20 1.88
C ILE A 126 2.70 -16.33 3.12
N HIS A 127 2.95 -15.03 2.98
CA HIS A 127 3.07 -14.13 4.12
C HIS A 127 1.81 -14.06 4.99
N GLY A 128 0.61 -14.26 4.42
CA GLY A 128 -0.62 -14.41 5.21
C GLY A 128 -0.69 -15.68 6.07
N PHE A 129 0.27 -16.60 5.90
CA PHE A 129 0.32 -17.88 6.61
C PHE A 129 1.70 -18.19 7.19
N ASP A 130 2.63 -17.24 7.16
CA ASP A 130 3.94 -17.39 7.77
C ASP A 130 3.86 -17.27 9.30
N ASP A 131 5.01 -17.34 9.97
CA ASP A 131 5.12 -17.24 11.42
C ASP A 131 4.59 -15.92 12.00
N LYS A 132 4.36 -14.89 11.17
CA LYS A 132 3.72 -13.64 11.56
C LYS A 132 2.24 -13.59 11.15
N GLY A 133 1.91 -14.04 9.94
CA GLY A 133 0.52 -14.03 9.44
C GLY A 133 -0.39 -15.08 10.08
N SER A 134 0.16 -16.18 10.59
CA SER A 134 -0.63 -17.27 11.20
C SER A 134 -1.07 -17.05 12.66
N HIS A 135 -0.56 -15.99 13.30
CA HIS A 135 -0.78 -15.70 14.73
C HIS A 135 -1.55 -14.39 15.00
N GLU A 136 -1.82 -13.56 13.98
CA GLU A 136 -2.70 -12.38 14.05
C GLU A 136 -4.08 -12.66 13.45
#